data_AF-A0A7M2A248-F1
#
_entry.id   AF-A0A7M2A248-F1
#
_cell.length_a   1.000
_cell.length_b   1.000
_cell.length_c   1.000
_cell.angle_alpha   90.00
_cell.angle_beta   90.00
_cell.angle_gamma   90.00
#
_symmetry.space_group_name_H-M   'P 1'
#
loop_
_entity.id
_entity.type
_entity.pdbx_description
1 polymer ?
#
loop_
_entity_poly.entity_id
_entity_poly.type
_entity_poly.pdbx_seq_one_letter_code
_entity_poly.pdbx_strand_id
1 'polypeptide(L)'
;MIRLWFLKLKVLWRSEHIWAFYMGLFMLYLTKFVFFIDELPVTIPLYGLFMSTMTLVILNSPKRYHMVHMIRLTNWNPIRRTLQSWLFSFFCTLPASTLLFFTIREIFKDTPVYLLMFVIFGLSYFAISFAFVISLLPFKMAILCSVSLYMVLTLMHGYKLESVRYVAPTLNFMYPDYPDMINMLSIFFLGILMLAIYCWSGVDWPRRQKKILLFILMIIAAAYIAVPLGQIWNGRHLANEPYQKVQVNNIVVQYKGIPHTIATRYGQVVSDIIDELNEHKINPNIAQIIITRLDHVPKGTQLEHILKLEEKTLYIEPYSNKFYEFNYGYNIIRDMLELSETDHQIGQQITQSLISKNKHHFFDSLQRRGLSETYE
;
A
#
# COMPACT_ATOMS: atom_id res chain seq x y z
N MET A 1 0.60 13.87 -32.94
CA MET A 1 0.90 13.26 -31.61
C MET A 1 2.33 12.74 -31.58
N ILE A 2 2.68 11.79 -32.46
CA ILE A 2 3.99 11.14 -32.53
C ILE A 2 5.17 12.14 -32.70
N ARG A 3 5.06 13.13 -33.60
CA ARG A 3 6.12 14.15 -33.82
C ARG A 3 6.47 14.97 -32.56
N LEU A 4 5.49 15.26 -31.70
CA LEU A 4 5.70 16.03 -30.47
C LEU A 4 6.38 15.18 -29.39
N TRP A 5 6.10 13.88 -29.36
CA TRP A 5 6.78 12.93 -28.49
C TRP A 5 8.24 12.75 -28.92
N PHE A 6 8.51 12.61 -30.21
CA PHE A 6 9.88 12.57 -30.73
C PHE A 6 10.68 13.83 -30.39
N LEU A 7 10.07 15.02 -30.53
CA LEU A 7 10.71 16.28 -30.14
C LEU A 7 11.04 16.29 -28.65
N LYS A 8 10.08 15.93 -27.79
CA LYS A 8 10.29 15.85 -26.34
C LYS A 8 11.39 14.85 -25.98
N LEU A 9 11.40 13.68 -26.61
CA LEU A 9 12.39 12.63 -26.36
C LEU A 9 13.81 13.07 -26.77
N LYS A 10 13.94 13.73 -27.93
CA LYS A 10 15.23 14.29 -28.40
C LYS A 10 15.79 15.33 -27.43
N VAL A 11 14.92 16.14 -26.83
CA VAL A 11 15.30 17.15 -25.83
C VAL A 11 15.65 16.50 -24.49
N LEU A 12 14.87 15.50 -24.07
CA LEU A 12 15.10 14.75 -22.85
C LEU A 12 16.44 13.99 -22.90
N TRP A 13 16.77 13.38 -24.03
CA TRP A 13 18.02 12.65 -24.25
C TRP A 13 19.28 13.53 -24.12
N ARG A 14 19.15 14.82 -24.43
CA ARG A 14 20.22 15.81 -24.27
C ARG A 14 20.32 16.38 -22.85
N SER A 15 19.39 16.04 -21.96
CA SER A 15 19.40 16.50 -20.58
C SER A 15 20.26 15.60 -19.72
N GLU A 16 21.27 16.15 -19.05
CA GLU A 16 22.12 15.44 -18.06
C GLU A 16 21.30 14.69 -16.99
N HIS A 17 20.12 15.23 -16.63
CA HIS A 17 19.21 14.59 -15.68
C HIS A 17 18.68 13.23 -16.11
N ILE A 18 18.60 12.94 -17.42
CA ILE A 18 18.15 11.61 -17.89
C ILE A 18 19.21 10.55 -17.61
N TRP A 19 20.48 10.92 -17.78
CA TRP A 19 21.62 10.05 -17.51
C TRP A 19 21.77 9.82 -16.01
N ALA A 20 21.60 10.88 -15.19
CA ALA A 20 21.55 10.74 -13.74
C ALA A 20 20.41 9.83 -13.27
N PHE A 21 19.24 9.90 -13.91
CA PHE A 21 18.11 9.01 -13.64
C PHE A 21 18.46 7.54 -13.94
N TYR A 22 19.03 7.24 -15.10
CA TYR A 22 19.43 5.88 -15.45
C TYR A 22 20.59 5.35 -14.60
N MET A 23 21.57 6.19 -14.25
CA MET A 23 22.61 5.82 -13.29
C MET A 23 22.01 5.54 -11.91
N GLY A 24 21.05 6.33 -11.45
CA GLY A 24 20.35 6.11 -10.20
C GLY A 24 19.54 4.80 -10.19
N LEU A 25 18.83 4.48 -11.28
CA LEU A 25 18.15 3.19 -11.43
C LEU A 25 19.13 2.02 -11.45
N PHE A 26 20.29 2.18 -12.09
CA PHE A 26 21.34 1.17 -12.07
C PHE A 26 21.90 0.96 -10.66
N MET A 27 22.16 2.02 -9.91
CA MET A 27 22.56 1.91 -8.50
C MET A 27 21.48 1.22 -7.65
N LEU A 28 20.21 1.55 -7.87
CA LEU A 28 19.08 0.91 -7.19
C LEU A 28 18.87 -0.56 -7.62
N TYR A 29 19.34 -0.96 -8.79
CA TYR A 29 19.44 -2.37 -9.14
C TYR A 29 20.57 -3.04 -8.37
N LEU A 30 21.72 -2.38 -8.25
CA LEU A 30 22.89 -2.92 -7.55
C LEU A 30 22.63 -3.13 -6.06
N THR A 31 21.74 -2.36 -5.44
CA THR A 31 21.36 -2.56 -4.03
C THR A 31 20.84 -3.98 -3.76
N LYS A 32 20.30 -4.68 -4.78
CA LYS A 32 19.90 -6.09 -4.64
C LYS A 32 21.03 -7.05 -4.31
N PHE A 33 22.27 -6.70 -4.62
CA PHE A 33 23.44 -7.54 -4.31
C PHE A 33 24.02 -7.25 -2.93
N VAL A 34 23.53 -6.21 -2.26
CA VAL A 34 24.05 -5.73 -0.97
C VAL A 34 23.06 -5.97 0.16
N PHE A 35 21.76 -5.79 -0.09
CA PHE A 35 20.70 -6.01 0.91
C PHE A 35 20.14 -7.43 0.87
N PHE A 36 19.70 -7.91 2.03
CA PHE A 36 18.94 -9.15 2.12
C PHE A 36 17.54 -8.98 1.51
N ILE A 37 16.91 -10.10 1.12
CA ILE A 37 15.59 -10.08 0.46
C ILE A 37 14.54 -9.36 1.32
N ASP A 38 14.63 -9.51 2.65
CA ASP A 38 13.68 -8.93 3.61
C ASP A 38 13.81 -7.42 3.79
N GLU A 39 14.94 -6.84 3.38
CA GLU A 39 15.19 -5.40 3.41
C GLU A 39 14.79 -4.72 2.09
N LEU A 40 14.63 -5.49 1.01
CA LEU A 40 14.23 -4.97 -0.30
C LEU A 40 12.88 -4.24 -0.32
N PRO A 41 11.84 -4.57 0.49
CA PRO A 41 10.60 -3.80 0.53
C PRO A 41 10.79 -2.32 0.89
N VAL A 42 11.83 -1.97 1.67
CA VAL A 42 12.16 -0.58 2.02
C VAL A 42 12.57 0.24 0.80
N THR A 43 13.01 -0.42 -0.28
CA THR A 43 13.39 0.26 -1.53
C THR A 43 12.18 0.66 -2.39
N ILE A 44 10.99 0.11 -2.15
CA ILE A 44 9.77 0.35 -2.96
C ILE A 44 9.42 1.86 -3.10
N PRO A 45 9.41 2.67 -2.02
CA PRO A 45 9.19 4.11 -2.14
C PRO A 45 10.21 4.83 -3.02
N LEU A 46 11.46 4.35 -3.09
CA LEU A 46 12.50 4.94 -3.93
C LEU A 46 12.16 4.84 -5.42
N TYR A 47 11.53 3.75 -5.86
CA TYR A 47 11.03 3.65 -7.24
C TYR A 47 10.01 4.75 -7.54
N GLY A 48 9.10 5.02 -6.60
CA GLY A 48 8.16 6.14 -6.69
C GLY A 48 8.88 7.49 -6.80
N LEU A 49 9.92 7.71 -5.99
CA LEU A 49 10.76 8.91 -6.07
C LEU A 49 11.41 9.07 -7.45
N PHE A 50 11.98 8.01 -8.00
CA PHE A 50 12.55 8.02 -9.35
C PHE A 50 11.48 8.37 -10.41
N MET A 51 10.28 7.77 -10.33
CA MET A 51 9.18 8.09 -11.25
C MET A 51 8.74 9.55 -11.16
N SER A 52 8.59 10.09 -9.94
CA SER A 52 8.21 11.49 -9.72
C SER A 52 9.27 12.47 -10.19
N THR A 53 10.54 12.22 -9.88
CA THR A 53 11.66 13.09 -10.31
C THR A 53 11.82 13.11 -11.82
N MET A 54 11.72 11.96 -12.49
CA MET A 54 11.73 11.89 -13.95
C MET A 54 10.56 12.65 -14.56
N THR A 55 9.36 12.52 -13.98
CA THR A 55 8.17 13.27 -14.40
C THR A 55 8.40 14.79 -14.24
N LEU A 56 8.99 15.24 -13.14
CA LEU A 56 9.34 16.65 -12.93
C LEU A 56 10.34 17.16 -13.98
N VAL A 57 11.37 16.36 -14.32
CA VAL A 57 12.33 16.69 -15.38
C VAL A 57 11.63 16.83 -16.73
N ILE A 58 10.73 15.90 -17.07
CA ILE A 58 9.93 15.95 -18.29
C ILE A 58 9.09 17.24 -18.34
N LEU A 59 8.40 17.58 -17.24
CA LEU A 59 7.54 18.76 -17.16
C LEU A 59 8.30 20.08 -17.19
N ASN A 60 9.50 20.13 -16.62
CA ASN A 60 10.32 21.34 -16.59
C ASN A 60 11.18 21.51 -17.86
N SER A 61 11.43 20.44 -18.63
CA SER A 61 12.25 20.47 -19.85
C SER A 61 11.81 21.55 -20.86
N PRO A 62 10.52 21.80 -21.15
CA PRO A 62 10.15 22.79 -22.15
C PRO A 62 10.43 24.23 -21.71
N LYS A 63 10.40 24.50 -20.40
CA LYS A 63 10.77 25.82 -19.85
C LYS A 63 12.28 26.03 -19.99
N ARG A 64 13.08 25.02 -19.64
CA ARG A 64 14.56 25.08 -19.71
C ARG A 64 15.09 25.26 -21.13
N TYR A 65 14.44 24.63 -22.11
CA TYR A 65 14.86 24.70 -23.52
C TYR A 65 14.04 25.70 -24.36
N HIS A 66 13.31 26.63 -23.72
CA HIS A 66 12.51 27.67 -24.38
C HIS A 66 11.46 27.16 -25.40
N MET A 67 10.97 25.94 -25.23
CA MET A 67 10.00 25.30 -26.15
C MET A 67 8.54 25.54 -25.78
N VAL A 68 8.26 26.32 -24.74
CA VAL A 68 6.89 26.56 -24.24
C VAL A 68 6.00 27.15 -25.33
N HIS A 69 6.50 28.11 -26.12
CA HIS A 69 5.74 28.71 -27.21
C HIS A 69 5.44 27.73 -28.35
N MET A 70 6.44 26.94 -28.78
CA MET A 70 6.24 25.91 -29.80
C MET A 70 5.18 24.89 -29.39
N ILE A 71 5.22 24.42 -28.13
CA ILE A 71 4.25 23.45 -27.62
C ILE A 71 2.84 24.05 -27.56
N ARG A 72 2.71 25.32 -27.14
CA ARG A 72 1.42 26.03 -27.11
C ARG A 72 0.79 26.16 -28.50
N LEU A 73 1.59 26.43 -29.54
CA LEU A 73 1.09 26.55 -30.91
C LEU A 73 0.59 25.21 -31.49
N THR A 74 1.20 24.09 -31.10
CA THR A 74 0.84 22.76 -31.63
C THR A 74 -0.42 22.13 -31.02
N ASN A 75 -0.93 22.59 -29.88
CA ASN A 75 -2.06 21.91 -29.23
C ASN A 75 -2.95 22.88 -28.43
N TRP A 76 -4.16 23.12 -28.93
CA TRP A 76 -5.10 24.12 -28.40
C TRP A 76 -5.89 23.63 -27.18
N ASN A 77 -6.08 22.31 -27.01
CA ASN A 77 -6.81 21.78 -25.88
C ASN A 77 -5.86 21.41 -24.72
N PRO A 78 -5.94 22.12 -23.58
CA PRO A 78 -5.04 21.90 -22.46
C PRO A 78 -5.26 20.58 -21.70
N ILE A 79 -6.49 20.05 -21.61
CA ILE A 79 -6.73 18.70 -21.05
C ILE A 79 -5.99 17.65 -21.89
N ARG A 80 -6.15 17.74 -23.22
CA ARG A 80 -5.48 16.82 -24.14
C ARG A 80 -3.95 16.91 -24.01
N ARG A 81 -3.41 18.12 -23.84
CA ARG A 81 -1.98 18.35 -23.63
C ARG A 81 -1.47 17.77 -22.31
N THR A 82 -2.23 17.95 -21.22
CA THR A 82 -1.91 17.36 -19.92
C THR A 82 -1.92 15.84 -20.01
N LEU A 83 -2.99 15.25 -20.55
CA LEU A 83 -3.11 13.81 -20.72
C LEU A 83 -1.98 13.23 -21.58
N GLN A 84 -1.63 13.90 -22.68
CA GLN A 84 -0.48 13.49 -23.51
C GLN A 84 0.85 13.55 -22.75
N SER A 85 1.04 14.56 -21.90
CA SER A 85 2.27 14.67 -21.10
C SER A 85 2.29 13.65 -19.98
N TRP A 86 1.13 13.32 -19.41
CA TRP A 86 0.96 12.30 -18.39
C TRP A 86 1.28 10.90 -18.96
N LEU A 87 0.70 10.55 -20.11
CA LEU A 87 1.00 9.31 -20.83
C LEU A 87 2.47 9.22 -21.26
N PHE A 88 3.05 10.32 -21.73
CA PHE A 88 4.48 10.36 -22.07
C PHE A 88 5.37 10.16 -20.84
N SER A 89 4.98 10.72 -19.69
CA SER A 89 5.70 10.51 -18.43
C SER A 89 5.62 9.05 -18.00
N PHE A 90 4.43 8.45 -18.07
CA PHE A 90 4.21 7.03 -17.80
C PHE A 90 5.11 6.13 -18.66
N PHE A 91 5.22 6.42 -19.96
CA PHE A 91 6.11 5.68 -20.86
C PHE A 91 7.59 5.84 -20.48
N CYS A 92 8.03 7.06 -20.17
CA CYS A 92 9.42 7.32 -19.80
C CYS A 92 9.80 6.74 -18.42
N THR A 93 8.83 6.50 -17.54
CA THR A 93 9.04 5.89 -16.23
C THR A 93 8.95 4.37 -16.25
N LEU A 94 8.60 3.74 -17.39
CA LEU A 94 8.52 2.28 -17.53
C LEU A 94 9.78 1.55 -17.05
N PRO A 95 11.02 2.02 -17.32
CA PRO A 95 12.21 1.34 -16.81
C PRO A 95 12.21 1.18 -15.28
N ALA A 96 11.74 2.21 -14.54
CA ALA A 96 11.61 2.12 -13.09
C ALA A 96 10.49 1.16 -12.68
N SER A 97 9.34 1.16 -13.37
CA SER A 97 8.24 0.24 -13.11
C SER A 97 8.62 -1.22 -13.41
N THR A 98 9.39 -1.46 -14.46
CA THR A 98 9.91 -2.78 -14.83
C THR A 98 10.92 -3.29 -13.80
N LEU A 99 11.81 -2.42 -13.33
CA LEU A 99 12.78 -2.78 -12.30
C LEU A 99 12.07 -3.08 -10.97
N LEU A 100 11.07 -2.26 -10.61
CA LEU A 100 10.19 -2.54 -9.47
C LEU A 100 9.47 -3.88 -9.65
N PHE A 101 8.97 -4.20 -10.84
CA PHE A 101 8.35 -5.49 -11.12
C PHE A 101 9.27 -6.66 -10.82
N PHE A 102 10.51 -6.63 -11.31
CA PHE A 102 11.48 -7.68 -11.02
C PHE A 102 11.81 -7.76 -9.52
N THR A 103 11.94 -6.63 -8.83
CA THR A 103 12.16 -6.57 -7.38
C THR A 103 11.00 -7.18 -6.62
N ILE A 104 9.76 -6.79 -6.89
CA ILE A 104 8.62 -7.34 -6.15
C ILE A 104 8.30 -8.77 -6.57
N ARG A 105 8.63 -9.18 -7.80
CA ARG A 105 8.47 -10.58 -8.23
C ARG A 105 9.43 -11.51 -7.50
N GLU A 106 10.60 -11.00 -7.15
CA GLU A 106 11.60 -11.71 -6.36
C GLU A 106 11.22 -11.78 -4.88
N ILE A 107 10.68 -10.70 -4.32
CA ILE A 107 10.14 -10.66 -2.95
C ILE A 107 8.87 -11.52 -2.81
N PHE A 108 7.98 -11.48 -3.82
CA PHE A 108 6.65 -12.10 -3.79
C PHE A 108 6.47 -13.10 -4.95
N LYS A 109 7.20 -14.22 -4.89
CA LYS A 109 7.28 -15.23 -5.98
C LYS A 109 5.96 -15.95 -6.28
N ASP A 110 5.09 -16.12 -5.29
CA ASP A 110 3.82 -16.84 -5.50
C ASP A 110 2.63 -15.91 -5.73
N THR A 111 2.83 -14.60 -5.59
CA THR A 111 1.76 -13.64 -5.87
C THR A 111 1.42 -13.64 -7.35
N PRO A 112 0.12 -13.75 -7.69
CA PRO A 112 -0.32 -13.65 -9.07
C PRO A 112 0.18 -12.38 -9.74
N VAL A 113 0.75 -12.53 -10.94
CA VAL A 113 1.38 -11.44 -11.70
C VAL A 113 0.44 -10.25 -11.91
N TYR A 114 -0.85 -10.51 -12.12
CA TYR A 114 -1.84 -9.43 -12.33
C TYR A 114 -2.02 -8.54 -11.10
N LEU A 115 -1.90 -9.09 -9.89
CA LEU A 115 -1.98 -8.31 -8.64
C LEU A 115 -0.73 -7.45 -8.44
N LEU A 116 0.46 -8.04 -8.68
CA LEU A 116 1.72 -7.30 -8.66
C LEU A 116 1.69 -6.12 -9.65
N MET A 117 1.24 -6.37 -10.88
CA MET A 117 1.08 -5.34 -11.90
C MET A 117 0.08 -4.25 -11.48
N PHE A 118 -1.03 -4.63 -10.84
CA PHE A 118 -2.04 -3.69 -10.36
C PHE A 118 -1.50 -2.76 -9.27
N VAL A 119 -0.75 -3.29 -8.30
CA VAL A 119 -0.16 -2.50 -7.22
C VAL A 119 0.98 -1.60 -7.73
N ILE A 120 1.82 -2.08 -8.65
CA ILE A 120 2.81 -1.25 -9.37
C ILE A 120 2.14 -0.12 -10.13
N PHE A 121 1.05 -0.42 -10.84
CA PHE A 121 0.30 0.58 -11.57
C PHE A 121 -0.23 1.66 -10.64
N GLY A 122 -0.77 1.29 -9.47
CA GLY A 122 -1.20 2.22 -8.44
C GLY A 122 -0.09 3.18 -7.98
N LEU A 123 1.09 2.65 -7.66
CA LEU A 123 2.24 3.49 -7.28
C LEU A 123 2.72 4.39 -8.41
N SER A 124 2.83 3.84 -9.63
CA SER A 124 3.27 4.60 -10.81
C SER A 124 2.28 5.74 -11.11
N TYR A 125 0.98 5.44 -11.08
CA TYR A 125 -0.10 6.39 -11.25
C TYR A 125 -0.03 7.51 -10.22
N PHE A 126 0.13 7.16 -8.94
CA PHE A 126 0.29 8.13 -7.85
C PHE A 126 1.54 8.99 -8.05
N ALA A 127 2.71 8.39 -8.26
CA ALA A 127 3.99 9.09 -8.37
C ALA A 127 4.01 10.12 -9.50
N ILE A 128 3.47 9.75 -10.66
CA ILE A 128 3.36 10.65 -11.81
C ILE A 128 2.34 11.76 -11.50
N SER A 129 1.14 11.41 -11.03
CA SER A 129 0.09 12.41 -10.75
C SER A 129 0.50 13.41 -9.67
N PHE A 130 1.19 12.94 -8.63
CA PHE A 130 1.81 13.75 -7.61
C PHE A 130 2.82 14.73 -8.20
N ALA A 131 3.76 14.24 -9.02
CA ALA A 131 4.76 15.06 -9.69
C ALA A 131 4.12 16.18 -10.56
N PHE A 132 2.98 15.91 -11.19
CA PHE A 132 2.23 16.94 -11.91
C PHE A 132 1.79 18.08 -10.98
N VAL A 133 1.20 17.79 -9.82
CA VAL A 133 0.79 18.85 -8.87
C VAL A 133 1.97 19.62 -8.34
N ILE A 134 2.99 18.93 -7.84
CA ILE A 134 4.13 19.61 -7.22
C ILE A 134 4.98 20.37 -8.25
N SER A 135 4.86 20.08 -9.55
CA SER A 135 5.47 20.88 -10.63
C SER A 135 4.94 22.32 -10.73
N LEU A 136 3.83 22.64 -10.06
CA LEU A 136 3.35 24.02 -9.91
C LEU A 136 4.30 24.86 -9.05
N LEU A 137 5.08 24.23 -8.17
CA LEU A 137 6.11 24.87 -7.37
C LEU A 137 7.38 25.10 -8.20
N PRO A 138 8.29 26.00 -7.77
CA PRO A 138 9.64 26.09 -8.35
C PRO A 138 10.34 24.73 -8.32
N PHE A 139 11.08 24.39 -9.39
CA PHE A 139 11.66 23.05 -9.58
C PHE A 139 12.44 22.52 -8.35
N LYS A 140 13.24 23.39 -7.69
CA LYS A 140 13.98 23.02 -6.47
C LYS A 140 13.04 22.62 -5.32
N MET A 141 11.95 23.35 -5.13
CA MET A 141 10.95 23.07 -4.08
C MET A 141 10.13 21.83 -4.41
N ALA A 142 9.81 21.61 -5.70
CA ALA A 142 9.14 20.40 -6.16
C ALA A 142 9.98 19.15 -5.87
N ILE A 143 11.29 19.19 -6.20
CA ILE A 143 12.21 18.09 -5.88
C ILE A 143 12.29 17.85 -4.37
N LEU A 144 12.46 18.91 -3.57
CA LEU A 144 12.49 18.79 -2.11
C LEU A 144 11.20 18.13 -1.56
N CYS A 145 10.03 18.60 -2.01
CA CYS A 145 8.75 18.03 -1.62
C CYS A 145 8.63 16.55 -2.01
N SER A 146 9.11 16.18 -3.20
CA SER A 146 9.16 14.79 -3.64
C SER A 146 10.05 13.93 -2.75
N VAL A 147 11.27 14.38 -2.46
CA VAL A 147 12.21 13.66 -1.60
C VAL A 147 11.64 13.49 -0.20
N SER A 148 11.09 14.56 0.40
CA SER A 148 10.49 14.51 1.73
C SER A 148 9.33 13.52 1.82
N LEU A 149 8.41 13.51 0.85
CA LEU A 149 7.29 12.57 0.85
C LEU A 149 7.77 11.11 0.82
N TYR A 150 8.67 10.77 -0.12
CA TYR A 150 9.14 9.39 -0.27
C TYR A 150 10.05 8.95 0.88
N MET A 151 10.79 9.87 1.50
CA MET A 151 11.54 9.59 2.72
C MET A 151 10.59 9.25 3.88
N VAL A 152 9.52 10.02 4.08
CA VAL A 152 8.50 9.71 5.09
C VAL A 152 7.84 8.35 4.81
N LEU A 153 7.51 8.03 3.55
CA LEU A 153 6.97 6.72 3.17
C LEU A 153 7.95 5.56 3.38
N THR A 154 9.25 5.84 3.40
CA THR A 154 10.29 4.85 3.71
C THR A 154 10.38 4.63 5.22
N LEU A 155 10.31 5.70 6.01
CA LEU A 155 10.35 5.66 7.49
C LEU A 155 9.08 5.06 8.10
N MET A 156 7.93 5.33 7.47
CA MET A 156 6.66 4.68 7.82
C MET A 156 6.62 3.34 7.08
N HIS A 157 7.21 2.29 7.66
CA HIS A 157 7.06 0.92 7.16
C HIS A 157 6.06 0.12 8.03
N GLY A 158 5.58 -1.00 7.49
CA GLY A 158 4.67 -1.91 8.19
C GLY A 158 3.35 -1.27 8.65
N TYR A 159 2.87 -1.68 9.81
CA TYR A 159 1.56 -1.28 10.33
C TYR A 159 1.41 0.23 10.53
N LYS A 160 2.52 0.99 10.63
CA LYS A 160 2.49 2.46 10.70
C LYS A 160 1.83 3.10 9.47
N LEU A 161 1.89 2.48 8.29
CA LEU A 161 1.20 3.00 7.09
C LEU A 161 -0.31 2.86 7.16
N GLU A 162 -0.85 2.03 8.05
CA GLU A 162 -2.30 1.94 8.25
C GLU A 162 -2.88 3.20 8.90
N SER A 163 -2.07 3.95 9.66
CA SER A 163 -2.50 5.24 10.23
C SER A 163 -2.74 6.32 9.18
N VAL A 164 -2.16 6.17 7.99
CA VAL A 164 -2.27 7.08 6.83
C VAL A 164 -2.91 6.39 5.62
N ARG A 165 -3.80 5.43 5.90
CA ARG A 165 -4.65 4.77 4.91
C ARG A 165 -5.35 5.83 4.03
N TYR A 166 -5.63 5.47 2.77
CA TYR A 166 -6.21 6.31 1.71
C TYR A 166 -5.25 7.26 0.99
N VAL A 167 -4.03 7.44 1.50
CA VAL A 167 -2.99 8.27 0.86
C VAL A 167 -1.76 7.44 0.49
N ALA A 168 -1.42 6.42 1.25
CA ALA A 168 -0.18 5.64 1.06
C ALA A 168 -0.32 4.56 -0.03
N PRO A 169 0.29 4.73 -1.22
CA PRO A 169 0.32 3.67 -2.25
C PRO A 169 1.20 2.48 -1.87
N THR A 170 2.20 2.71 -1.02
CA THR A 170 3.14 1.70 -0.53
C THR A 170 2.48 0.68 0.40
N LEU A 171 1.34 1.04 1.01
CA LEU A 171 0.57 0.17 1.90
C LEU A 171 0.17 -1.16 1.22
N ASN A 172 -0.11 -1.15 -0.09
CA ASN A 172 -0.51 -2.35 -0.82
C ASN A 172 0.66 -3.25 -1.26
N PHE A 173 1.90 -2.80 -1.10
CA PHE A 173 3.08 -3.63 -1.33
C PHE A 173 3.48 -4.46 -0.12
N MET A 174 2.94 -4.17 1.07
CA MET A 174 3.22 -5.01 2.24
C MET A 174 2.77 -6.45 2.01
N TYR A 175 1.61 -6.62 1.36
CA TYR A 175 1.16 -7.92 0.92
C TYR A 175 0.33 -7.76 -0.36
N PRO A 176 0.95 -7.95 -1.52
CA PRO A 176 0.33 -7.70 -2.81
C PRO A 176 -0.68 -8.78 -3.22
N ASP A 177 -0.77 -9.92 -2.52
CA ASP A 177 -1.77 -10.98 -2.76
C ASP A 177 -3.21 -10.53 -2.50
N TYR A 178 -3.39 -9.57 -1.60
CA TYR A 178 -4.69 -9.08 -1.16
C TYR A 178 -4.68 -7.55 -1.08
N PRO A 179 -4.58 -6.84 -2.21
CA PRO A 179 -4.50 -5.38 -2.16
C PRO A 179 -5.77 -4.79 -1.53
N ASP A 180 -5.61 -3.81 -0.62
CA ASP A 180 -6.76 -3.07 -0.07
C ASP A 180 -7.38 -2.24 -1.21
N MET A 181 -8.48 -2.76 -1.73
CA MET A 181 -9.18 -2.18 -2.88
C MET A 181 -9.71 -0.78 -2.59
N ILE A 182 -10.06 -0.49 -1.33
CA ILE A 182 -10.56 0.82 -0.96
C ILE A 182 -9.40 1.82 -0.89
N ASN A 183 -8.26 1.42 -0.35
CA ASN A 183 -7.04 2.23 -0.42
C ASN A 183 -6.62 2.47 -1.89
N MET A 184 -6.67 1.45 -2.75
CA MET A 184 -6.39 1.60 -4.19
C MET A 184 -7.34 2.62 -4.84
N LEU A 185 -8.64 2.51 -4.58
CA LEU A 185 -9.63 3.43 -5.10
C LEU A 185 -9.38 4.88 -4.63
N SER A 186 -9.05 5.07 -3.35
CA SER A 186 -8.67 6.36 -2.81
C SER A 186 -7.43 6.95 -3.50
N ILE A 187 -6.41 6.13 -3.77
CA ILE A 187 -5.20 6.56 -4.50
C ILE A 187 -5.57 6.99 -5.93
N PHE A 188 -6.47 6.28 -6.60
CA PHE A 188 -6.96 6.67 -7.92
C PHE A 188 -7.67 8.02 -7.87
N PHE A 189 -8.63 8.21 -6.96
CA PHE A 189 -9.32 9.49 -6.79
C PHE A 189 -8.35 10.63 -6.44
N LEU A 190 -7.38 10.38 -5.56
CA LEU A 190 -6.36 11.34 -5.19
C LEU A 190 -5.50 11.74 -6.39
N GLY A 191 -5.08 10.79 -7.23
CA GLY A 191 -4.32 11.12 -8.44
C GLY A 191 -5.15 11.88 -9.49
N ILE A 192 -6.46 11.59 -9.62
CA ILE A 192 -7.35 12.38 -10.49
C ILE A 192 -7.46 13.81 -9.94
N LEU A 193 -7.67 13.95 -8.63
CA LEU A 193 -7.74 15.24 -7.94
C LEU A 193 -6.45 16.05 -8.18
N MET A 194 -5.29 15.40 -8.04
CA MET A 194 -3.99 15.99 -8.31
C MET A 194 -3.89 16.49 -9.76
N LEU A 195 -4.21 15.66 -10.75
CA LEU A 195 -4.19 16.07 -12.16
C LEU A 195 -5.16 17.21 -12.47
N ALA A 196 -6.34 17.22 -11.82
CA ALA A 196 -7.33 18.28 -11.96
C ALA A 196 -6.80 19.62 -11.40
N ILE A 197 -6.14 19.61 -10.23
CA ILE A 197 -5.47 20.79 -9.65
C ILE A 197 -4.40 21.32 -10.61
N TYR A 198 -3.57 20.44 -11.17
CA TYR A 198 -2.58 20.85 -12.16
C TYR A 198 -3.22 21.48 -13.41
N CYS A 199 -4.30 20.88 -13.93
CA CYS A 199 -5.03 21.45 -15.06
C CYS A 199 -5.62 22.82 -14.72
N TRP A 200 -6.15 23.00 -13.52
CA TRP A 200 -6.76 24.25 -13.06
C TRP A 200 -5.76 25.41 -12.96
N SER A 201 -4.60 25.14 -12.35
CA SER A 201 -3.61 26.16 -12.00
C SER A 201 -2.53 26.34 -13.06
N GLY A 202 -2.18 25.29 -13.79
CA GLY A 202 -1.08 25.28 -14.75
C GLY A 202 -1.43 25.75 -16.16
N VAL A 203 -2.69 26.12 -16.41
CA VAL A 203 -3.18 26.47 -17.75
C VAL A 203 -4.15 27.66 -17.72
N ASP A 204 -4.02 28.56 -18.68
CA ASP A 204 -4.97 29.63 -18.93
C ASP A 204 -6.27 29.07 -19.54
N TRP A 205 -7.35 29.06 -18.76
CA TRP A 205 -8.67 28.57 -19.16
C TRP A 205 -9.68 29.70 -19.35
N PRO A 206 -10.60 29.61 -20.33
CA PRO A 206 -11.80 30.43 -20.36
C PRO A 206 -12.61 30.28 -19.06
N ARG A 207 -13.15 31.39 -18.53
CA ARG A 207 -13.86 31.43 -17.24
C ARG A 207 -14.96 30.36 -17.09
N ARG A 208 -15.70 30.05 -18.16
CA ARG A 208 -16.78 29.03 -18.15
C ARG A 208 -16.24 27.61 -17.98
N GLN A 209 -15.18 27.25 -18.70
CA GLN A 209 -14.55 25.93 -18.60
C GLN A 209 -13.85 25.76 -17.25
N LYS A 210 -13.27 26.85 -16.73
CA LYS A 210 -12.77 26.91 -15.36
C LYS A 210 -13.91 26.56 -14.38
N LYS A 211 -15.06 27.23 -14.38
CA LYS A 211 -16.19 26.87 -13.50
C LYS A 211 -16.61 25.38 -13.58
N ILE A 212 -16.65 24.78 -14.77
CA ILE A 212 -16.97 23.36 -14.95
C ILE A 212 -15.91 22.46 -14.31
N LEU A 213 -14.62 22.76 -14.52
CA LEU A 213 -13.52 22.03 -13.89
C LEU A 213 -13.57 22.12 -12.36
N LEU A 214 -14.00 23.25 -11.80
CA LEU A 214 -14.16 23.43 -10.34
C LEU A 214 -15.23 22.49 -9.80
N PHE A 215 -16.35 22.40 -10.51
CA PHE A 215 -17.46 21.55 -10.12
C PHE A 215 -17.06 20.07 -10.14
N ILE A 216 -16.36 19.64 -11.20
CA ILE A 216 -15.80 18.27 -11.28
C ILE A 216 -14.81 18.03 -10.13
N LEU A 217 -13.94 18.99 -9.83
CA LEU A 217 -12.97 18.90 -8.74
C LEU A 217 -13.65 18.78 -7.38
N MET A 218 -14.73 19.53 -7.14
CA MET A 218 -15.54 19.42 -5.93
C MET A 218 -16.19 18.04 -5.79
N ILE A 219 -16.72 17.47 -6.89
CA ILE A 219 -17.31 16.11 -6.87
C ILE A 219 -16.25 15.06 -6.52
N ILE A 220 -15.07 15.13 -7.14
CA ILE A 220 -13.98 14.17 -6.88
C ILE A 220 -13.47 14.32 -5.45
N ALA A 221 -13.32 15.55 -4.96
CA ALA A 221 -12.91 15.80 -3.58
C ALA A 221 -13.96 15.28 -2.59
N ALA A 222 -15.25 15.51 -2.86
CA ALA A 222 -16.34 14.97 -2.05
C ALA A 222 -16.35 13.43 -2.05
N ALA A 223 -16.17 12.81 -3.22
CA ALA A 223 -16.08 11.35 -3.33
C ALA A 223 -14.87 10.79 -2.56
N TYR A 224 -13.71 11.43 -2.67
CA TYR A 224 -12.50 11.06 -1.92
C TYR A 224 -12.72 11.15 -0.41
N ILE A 225 -13.34 12.22 0.09
CA ILE A 225 -13.67 12.39 1.51
C ILE A 225 -14.77 11.41 1.96
N ALA A 226 -15.70 11.05 1.07
CA ALA A 226 -16.75 10.08 1.36
C ALA A 226 -16.22 8.66 1.58
N VAL A 227 -15.06 8.28 1.01
CA VAL A 227 -14.48 6.94 1.21
C VAL A 227 -14.21 6.63 2.70
N PRO A 228 -13.40 7.42 3.44
CA PRO A 228 -13.16 7.16 4.86
C PRO A 228 -14.43 7.31 5.69
N LEU A 229 -15.31 8.26 5.37
CA LEU A 229 -16.58 8.44 6.09
C LEU A 229 -17.52 7.25 5.91
N GLY A 230 -17.60 6.70 4.71
CA GLY A 230 -18.38 5.50 4.41
C GLY A 230 -17.86 4.27 5.14
N GLN A 231 -16.53 4.12 5.24
CA GLN A 231 -15.95 3.05 6.05
C GLN A 231 -16.27 3.18 7.53
N ILE A 232 -16.15 4.40 8.10
CA ILE A 232 -16.48 4.65 9.50
C ILE A 232 -17.97 4.38 9.75
N TRP A 233 -18.84 4.83 8.85
CA TRP A 233 -20.28 4.62 8.98
C TRP A 233 -20.65 3.14 8.90
N ASN A 234 -20.07 2.41 7.95
CA ASN A 234 -20.26 0.96 7.83
C ASN A 234 -19.69 0.22 9.05
N GLY A 235 -18.51 0.62 9.53
CA GLY A 235 -17.89 0.09 10.75
C GLY A 235 -18.80 0.25 11.96
N ARG A 236 -19.31 1.46 12.21
CA ARG A 236 -20.26 1.75 13.30
C ARG A 236 -21.57 1.00 13.15
N HIS A 237 -22.07 0.80 11.93
CA HIS A 237 -23.29 0.05 11.70
C HIS A 237 -23.10 -1.42 12.09
N LEU A 238 -22.02 -2.05 11.58
CA LEU A 238 -21.65 -3.43 11.90
C LEU A 238 -21.29 -3.60 13.39
N ALA A 239 -20.72 -2.58 14.02
CA ALA A 239 -20.41 -2.56 15.44
C ALA A 239 -21.63 -2.39 16.35
N ASN A 240 -22.82 -2.08 15.81
CA ASN A 240 -24.07 -1.99 16.58
C ASN A 240 -24.98 -3.23 16.42
N GLU A 241 -24.62 -4.16 15.55
CA GLU A 241 -25.36 -5.42 15.38
C GLU A 241 -25.20 -6.34 16.60
N PRO A 242 -26.18 -7.20 16.93
CA PRO A 242 -26.01 -8.17 18.01
C PRO A 242 -24.86 -9.15 17.70
N TYR A 243 -24.21 -9.68 18.74
CA TYR A 243 -23.21 -10.72 18.56
C TYR A 243 -23.81 -11.95 17.88
N GLN A 244 -23.18 -12.35 16.78
CA GLN A 244 -23.48 -13.59 16.09
C GLN A 244 -22.57 -14.69 16.64
N LYS A 245 -22.98 -15.96 16.53
CA LYS A 245 -22.21 -17.11 17.01
C LYS A 245 -21.91 -18.05 15.87
N VAL A 246 -20.67 -18.53 15.80
CA VAL A 246 -20.27 -19.64 14.94
C VAL A 246 -19.48 -20.62 15.77
N GLN A 247 -19.75 -21.91 15.58
CA GLN A 247 -18.98 -22.97 16.23
C GLN A 247 -17.88 -23.40 15.26
N VAL A 248 -16.64 -23.36 15.74
CA VAL A 248 -15.47 -23.83 14.99
C VAL A 248 -14.82 -24.92 15.83
N ASN A 249 -14.89 -26.16 15.36
CA ASN A 249 -14.50 -27.34 16.14
C ASN A 249 -15.17 -27.34 17.53
N ASN A 250 -14.37 -27.32 18.60
CA ASN A 250 -14.84 -27.33 19.99
C ASN A 250 -14.94 -25.92 20.61
N ILE A 251 -14.72 -24.86 19.84
CA ILE A 251 -14.66 -23.48 20.34
C ILE A 251 -15.87 -22.68 19.86
N VAL A 252 -16.54 -22.01 20.80
CA VAL A 252 -17.62 -21.06 20.48
C VAL A 252 -17.00 -19.70 20.15
N VAL A 253 -17.17 -19.27 18.91
CA VAL A 253 -16.73 -17.94 18.44
C VAL A 253 -17.94 -17.02 18.41
N GLN A 254 -17.93 -16.01 19.26
CA GLN A 254 -18.88 -14.90 19.20
C GLN A 254 -18.25 -13.76 18.43
N TYR A 255 -18.96 -13.18 17.47
CA TYR A 255 -18.40 -12.12 16.64
C TYR A 255 -19.37 -10.98 16.37
N LYS A 256 -18.80 -9.78 16.20
CA LYS A 256 -19.50 -8.53 15.91
C LYS A 256 -18.63 -7.65 15.01
N GLY A 257 -19.25 -6.94 14.08
CA GLY A 257 -18.51 -6.00 13.25
C GLY A 257 -17.74 -6.63 12.08
N ILE A 258 -17.83 -7.96 11.90
CA ILE A 258 -17.07 -8.72 10.91
C ILE A 258 -17.95 -9.74 10.16
N PRO A 259 -17.64 -10.06 8.88
CA PRO A 259 -18.32 -11.12 8.15
C PRO A 259 -18.13 -12.50 8.77
N HIS A 260 -19.15 -13.36 8.66
CA HIS A 260 -19.12 -14.74 9.15
C HIS A 260 -17.89 -15.51 8.68
N THR A 261 -17.52 -15.40 7.39
CA THR A 261 -16.36 -16.08 6.81
C THR A 261 -15.06 -15.74 7.51
N ILE A 262 -14.91 -14.49 7.95
CA ILE A 262 -13.73 -14.00 8.67
C ILE A 262 -13.73 -14.51 10.11
N ALA A 263 -14.89 -14.50 10.77
CA ALA A 263 -15.04 -15.05 12.11
C ALA A 263 -14.68 -16.54 12.16
N THR A 264 -15.12 -17.31 11.16
CA THR A 264 -14.74 -18.73 11.01
C THR A 264 -13.23 -18.90 10.87
N ARG A 265 -12.57 -18.05 10.06
CA ARG A 265 -11.11 -18.13 9.85
C ARG A 265 -10.31 -17.84 11.11
N TYR A 266 -10.66 -16.80 11.86
CA TYR A 266 -10.02 -16.53 13.16
C TYR A 266 -10.19 -17.72 14.12
N GLY A 267 -11.41 -18.28 14.19
CA GLY A 267 -11.66 -19.48 14.99
C GLY A 267 -10.80 -20.67 14.57
N GLN A 268 -10.60 -20.88 13.26
CA GLN A 268 -9.78 -21.97 12.73
C GLN A 268 -8.30 -21.79 13.10
N VAL A 269 -7.76 -20.58 12.96
CA VAL A 269 -6.36 -20.28 13.29
C VAL A 269 -6.10 -20.49 14.77
N VAL A 270 -6.98 -19.97 15.64
CA VAL A 270 -6.85 -20.14 17.09
C VAL A 270 -7.01 -21.61 17.48
N SER A 271 -7.92 -22.35 16.84
CA SER A 271 -8.05 -23.80 17.05
C SER A 271 -6.77 -24.54 16.67
N ASP A 272 -6.19 -24.25 15.51
CA ASP A 272 -4.94 -24.88 15.06
C ASP A 272 -3.79 -24.59 16.05
N ILE A 273 -3.69 -23.35 16.56
CA ILE A 273 -2.70 -22.97 17.57
C ILE A 273 -2.92 -23.72 18.88
N ILE A 274 -4.17 -23.83 19.35
CA ILE A 274 -4.52 -24.56 20.58
C ILE A 274 -4.19 -26.05 20.42
N ASP A 275 -4.51 -26.65 19.27
CA ASP A 275 -4.19 -28.05 18.98
C ASP A 275 -2.67 -28.28 19.06
N GLU A 276 -1.87 -27.38 18.47
CA GLU A 276 -0.40 -27.46 18.55
C GLU A 276 0.13 -27.25 19.98
N LEU A 277 -0.40 -26.28 20.72
CA LEU A 277 -0.04 -26.06 22.13
C LEU A 277 -0.32 -27.31 22.98
N ASN A 278 -1.47 -27.94 22.76
CA ASN A 278 -1.85 -29.18 23.45
C ASN A 278 -0.94 -30.35 23.08
N GLU A 279 -0.50 -30.48 21.82
CA GLU A 279 0.52 -31.46 21.41
C GLU A 279 1.83 -31.27 22.22
N HIS A 280 2.17 -30.02 22.54
CA HIS A 280 3.31 -29.66 23.39
C HIS A 280 2.99 -29.63 24.91
N LYS A 281 1.81 -30.12 25.33
CA LYS A 281 1.33 -30.15 26.73
C LYS A 281 1.17 -28.77 27.39
N ILE A 282 1.03 -27.72 26.59
CA ILE A 282 0.70 -26.37 27.04
C ILE A 282 -0.81 -26.20 26.89
N ASN A 283 -1.53 -25.97 27.98
CA ASN A 283 -2.97 -25.78 27.93
C ASN A 283 -3.32 -24.29 28.10
N PRO A 284 -3.68 -23.58 27.01
CA PRO A 284 -3.98 -22.15 27.08
C PRO A 284 -5.31 -21.83 27.81
N ASN A 285 -6.09 -22.83 28.24
CA ASN A 285 -7.34 -22.66 29.02
C ASN A 285 -8.36 -21.67 28.39
N ILE A 286 -8.46 -21.67 27.06
CA ILE A 286 -9.40 -20.82 26.30
C ILE A 286 -10.70 -21.59 26.05
N ALA A 287 -11.81 -21.11 26.59
CA ALA A 287 -13.13 -21.73 26.44
C ALA A 287 -14.02 -21.01 25.41
N GLN A 288 -13.75 -19.71 25.19
CA GLN A 288 -14.57 -18.87 24.32
C GLN A 288 -13.68 -17.86 23.58
N ILE A 289 -14.04 -17.58 22.32
CA ILE A 289 -13.44 -16.51 21.52
C ILE A 289 -14.49 -15.43 21.30
N ILE A 290 -14.15 -14.16 21.57
CA ILE A 290 -14.98 -13.00 21.26
C ILE A 290 -14.22 -12.13 20.26
N ILE A 291 -14.81 -11.91 19.09
CA ILE A 291 -14.21 -11.09 18.02
C ILE A 291 -15.03 -9.82 17.85
N THR A 292 -14.43 -8.69 18.14
CA THR A 292 -15.11 -7.39 18.07
C THR A 292 -14.28 -6.43 17.24
N ARG A 293 -14.83 -6.01 16.10
CA ARG A 293 -14.17 -4.98 15.28
C ARG A 293 -14.03 -3.67 16.04
N LEU A 294 -12.82 -3.12 16.07
CA LEU A 294 -12.59 -1.75 16.53
C LEU A 294 -12.95 -0.75 15.43
N ASP A 295 -13.60 0.33 15.84
CA ASP A 295 -14.02 1.42 14.94
C ASP A 295 -12.88 2.37 14.56
N HIS A 296 -11.71 2.23 15.19
CA HIS A 296 -10.56 3.11 14.99
C HIS A 296 -9.25 2.33 15.02
N VAL A 297 -8.24 2.86 14.33
CA VAL A 297 -6.88 2.34 14.40
C VAL A 297 -6.33 2.65 15.80
N PRO A 298 -5.93 1.64 16.59
CA PRO A 298 -5.35 1.84 17.92
C PRO A 298 -4.01 2.57 17.79
N LYS A 299 -3.56 3.19 18.88
CA LYS A 299 -2.32 3.98 18.92
C LYS A 299 -1.27 3.30 19.79
N GLY A 300 0.02 3.47 19.45
CA GLY A 300 1.13 2.91 20.23
C GLY A 300 1.34 1.42 19.97
N THR A 301 1.72 0.67 21.01
CA THR A 301 2.01 -0.78 20.94
C THR A 301 0.77 -1.64 20.64
N GLN A 302 -0.43 -1.12 20.91
CA GLN A 302 -1.72 -1.77 20.57
C GLN A 302 -1.96 -1.88 19.05
N LEU A 303 -1.13 -1.22 18.24
CA LEU A 303 -1.13 -1.35 16.78
C LEU A 303 -0.49 -2.69 16.33
N GLU A 304 0.17 -3.41 17.22
CA GLU A 304 0.81 -4.69 16.88
C GLU A 304 0.16 -5.88 17.57
N HIS A 305 -0.53 -5.66 18.70
CA HIS A 305 -1.21 -6.70 19.48
C HIS A 305 -2.73 -6.56 19.38
N ILE A 306 -3.39 -7.58 18.83
CA ILE A 306 -4.84 -7.60 18.63
C ILE A 306 -5.56 -8.59 19.55
N LEU A 307 -4.79 -9.38 20.32
CA LEU A 307 -5.32 -10.37 21.25
C LEU A 307 -5.25 -9.87 22.69
N LYS A 308 -6.29 -10.18 23.45
CA LYS A 308 -6.31 -10.02 24.89
C LYS A 308 -6.96 -11.24 25.53
N LEU A 309 -6.28 -11.88 26.47
CA LEU A 309 -6.86 -12.97 27.24
C LEU A 309 -7.36 -12.42 28.58
N GLU A 310 -8.65 -12.59 28.86
CA GLU A 310 -9.20 -12.35 30.19
C GLU A 310 -9.87 -13.63 30.68
N GLU A 311 -9.37 -14.17 31.80
CA GLU A 311 -9.78 -15.44 32.39
C GLU A 311 -9.69 -16.63 31.41
N LYS A 312 -10.80 -16.99 30.74
CA LYS A 312 -10.89 -18.07 29.74
C LYS A 312 -11.43 -17.59 28.39
N THR A 313 -11.54 -16.27 28.23
CA THR A 313 -12.11 -15.65 27.04
C THR A 313 -11.00 -14.94 26.28
N LEU A 314 -10.75 -15.40 25.05
CA LEU A 314 -9.84 -14.73 24.14
C LEU A 314 -10.60 -13.65 23.37
N TYR A 315 -10.26 -12.39 23.62
CA TYR A 315 -10.75 -11.24 22.88
C TYR A 315 -9.83 -10.98 21.70
N ILE A 316 -10.40 -10.90 20.51
CA ILE A 316 -9.72 -10.54 19.27
C ILE A 316 -10.33 -9.22 18.81
N GLU A 317 -9.52 -8.16 18.77
CA GLU A 317 -9.96 -6.80 18.49
C GLU A 317 -9.37 -6.25 17.16
N PRO A 318 -9.80 -6.79 16.02
CA PRO A 318 -9.28 -6.36 14.73
C PRO A 318 -9.80 -4.96 14.37
N TYR A 319 -8.90 -4.07 13.98
CA TYR A 319 -9.23 -2.67 13.63
C TYR A 319 -9.05 -2.35 12.13
N SER A 320 -8.42 -3.24 11.37
CA SER A 320 -8.13 -3.03 9.96
C SER A 320 -8.67 -4.19 9.13
N ASN A 321 -9.17 -3.86 7.93
CA ASN A 321 -9.46 -4.89 6.93
C ASN A 321 -8.23 -5.69 6.56
N LYS A 322 -7.04 -5.14 6.81
CA LYS A 322 -5.81 -5.88 6.65
C LYS A 322 -5.67 -6.99 7.68
N PHE A 323 -6.08 -6.86 8.94
CA PHE A 323 -6.14 -8.04 9.83
C PHE A 323 -7.19 -9.07 9.37
N TYR A 324 -8.22 -8.65 8.61
CA TYR A 324 -9.20 -9.54 7.99
C TYR A 324 -8.74 -10.19 6.69
N GLU A 325 -7.80 -9.60 5.97
CA GLU A 325 -7.36 -10.04 4.64
C GLU A 325 -5.90 -10.51 4.65
N PHE A 326 -5.16 -10.23 5.73
CA PHE A 326 -3.73 -10.39 5.87
C PHE A 326 -3.38 -11.06 7.19
N ASN A 327 -2.53 -12.08 7.08
CA ASN A 327 -1.71 -12.60 8.17
C ASN A 327 -2.48 -12.95 9.45
N TYR A 328 -3.57 -13.71 9.28
CA TYR A 328 -4.23 -14.38 10.40
C TYR A 328 -3.25 -15.15 11.28
N GLY A 329 -2.15 -15.66 10.70
CA GLY A 329 -1.25 -16.54 11.39
C GLY A 329 -0.28 -15.89 12.36
N TYR A 330 0.62 -15.04 11.87
CA TYR A 330 1.85 -14.70 12.61
C TYR A 330 1.60 -13.93 13.91
N ASN A 331 0.85 -12.83 13.83
CA ASN A 331 0.62 -12.00 15.01
C ASN A 331 -0.25 -12.74 16.03
N ILE A 332 -1.19 -13.59 15.55
CA ILE A 332 -2.00 -14.42 16.43
C ILE A 332 -1.13 -15.49 17.09
N ILE A 333 -0.22 -16.15 16.36
CA ILE A 333 0.74 -17.10 16.94
C ILE A 333 1.59 -16.40 18.00
N ARG A 334 2.25 -15.29 17.65
CA ARG A 334 3.12 -14.54 18.57
C ARG A 334 2.35 -14.12 19.82
N ASP A 335 1.23 -13.44 19.65
CA ASP A 335 0.41 -12.95 20.76
C ASP A 335 -0.13 -14.13 21.60
N MET A 336 -0.53 -15.25 20.99
CA MET A 336 -0.97 -16.46 21.72
C MET A 336 0.17 -17.13 22.49
N LEU A 337 1.37 -17.20 21.93
CA LEU A 337 2.55 -17.77 22.59
C LEU A 337 2.98 -16.91 23.78
N GLU A 338 2.96 -15.58 23.62
CA GLU A 338 3.19 -14.62 24.69
C GLU A 338 2.13 -14.75 25.80
N LEU A 339 0.84 -14.83 25.43
CA LEU A 339 -0.27 -15.01 26.37
C LEU A 339 -0.28 -16.38 27.05
N SER A 340 0.37 -17.39 26.46
CA SER A 340 0.48 -18.75 27.00
C SER A 340 1.77 -18.96 27.81
N GLU A 341 2.53 -17.89 28.09
CA GLU A 341 3.80 -17.90 28.87
C GLU A 341 4.78 -18.99 28.38
N THR A 342 4.85 -19.21 27.06
CA THR A 342 5.62 -20.33 26.50
C THR A 342 7.11 -20.01 26.46
N ASP A 343 7.96 -20.96 26.87
CA ASP A 343 9.41 -20.84 26.73
C ASP A 343 9.80 -20.59 25.26
N HIS A 344 10.78 -19.70 25.07
CA HIS A 344 11.16 -19.16 23.77
C HIS A 344 11.55 -20.23 22.73
N GLN A 345 12.17 -21.34 23.15
CA GLN A 345 12.53 -22.44 22.27
C GLN A 345 11.31 -23.27 21.83
N ILE A 346 10.34 -23.46 22.72
CA ILE A 346 9.10 -24.20 22.45
C ILE A 346 8.20 -23.35 21.54
N GLY A 347 8.13 -22.03 21.77
CA GLY A 347 7.39 -21.10 20.91
C GLY A 347 7.89 -21.12 19.46
N GLN A 348 9.20 -21.23 19.23
CA GLN A 348 9.77 -21.37 17.89
C GLN A 348 9.36 -22.69 17.20
N GLN A 349 9.37 -23.80 17.94
CA GLN A 349 8.95 -25.11 17.41
C GLN A 349 7.48 -25.12 17.01
N ILE A 350 6.62 -24.56 17.86
CA ILE A 350 5.17 -24.43 17.58
C ILE A 350 4.94 -23.55 16.35
N THR A 351 5.62 -22.40 16.29
CA THR A 351 5.53 -21.48 15.14
C THR A 351 5.94 -22.17 13.84
N GLN A 352 7.08 -22.88 13.84
CA GLN A 352 7.54 -23.64 12.69
C GLN A 352 6.59 -24.77 12.29
N SER A 353 6.04 -25.49 13.27
CA SER A 353 5.09 -26.57 13.03
C SER A 353 3.81 -26.05 12.39
N LEU A 354 3.19 -25.01 12.95
CA LEU A 354 1.98 -24.37 12.41
C LEU A 354 2.19 -23.82 11.00
N ILE A 355 3.32 -23.13 10.79
CA ILE A 355 3.71 -22.60 9.48
C ILE A 355 3.93 -23.75 8.50
N SER A 356 4.52 -24.88 8.91
CA SER A 356 4.77 -26.02 8.02
C SER A 356 3.49 -26.81 7.66
N LYS A 357 2.63 -27.07 8.66
CA LYS A 357 1.37 -27.81 8.51
C LYS A 357 0.39 -27.02 7.62
N ASN A 358 0.33 -25.70 7.81
CA ASN A 358 -0.43 -24.75 7.00
C ASN A 358 -1.80 -25.26 6.50
N LYS A 359 -2.53 -25.92 7.39
CA LYS A 359 -3.71 -26.76 7.10
C LYS A 359 -4.82 -26.04 6.33
N HIS A 360 -4.85 -24.72 6.46
CA HIS A 360 -5.86 -23.83 5.89
C HIS A 360 -5.25 -22.68 5.08
N HIS A 361 -3.99 -22.80 4.68
CA HIS A 361 -3.26 -21.79 3.87
C HIS A 361 -3.14 -20.41 4.54
N PHE A 362 -3.28 -20.34 5.87
CA PHE A 362 -3.19 -19.09 6.63
C PHE A 362 -1.76 -18.54 6.73
N PHE A 363 -0.76 -19.41 6.59
CA PHE A 363 0.65 -19.09 6.77
C PHE A 363 1.42 -19.07 5.45
N ASP A 364 0.74 -19.12 4.30
CA ASP A 364 1.40 -19.10 2.98
C ASP A 364 2.38 -17.92 2.88
N SER A 365 2.01 -16.75 3.42
CA SER A 365 2.88 -15.56 3.39
C SER A 365 4.13 -15.67 4.29
N LEU A 366 4.10 -16.48 5.35
CA LEU A 366 5.22 -16.73 6.26
C LEU A 366 6.11 -17.87 5.76
N GLN A 367 5.53 -18.96 5.24
CA GLN A 367 6.27 -19.98 4.49
C GLN A 367 7.08 -19.34 3.36
N ARG A 368 6.51 -18.32 2.70
CA ARG A 368 7.13 -17.54 1.63
C ARG A 368 8.30 -16.64 2.05
N ARG A 369 8.35 -16.18 3.31
CA ARG A 369 9.42 -15.30 3.81
C ARG A 369 10.68 -16.05 4.24
N GLY A 370 10.62 -17.38 4.36
CA GLY A 370 11.74 -18.17 4.89
C GLY A 370 11.83 -17.99 6.41
N LEU A 371 11.90 -19.10 7.13
CA LEU A 371 11.82 -19.18 8.60
C LEU A 371 13.06 -18.66 9.35
N SER A 372 13.92 -17.81 8.75
CA SER A 372 15.22 -17.49 9.37
C SER A 372 15.23 -16.28 10.31
N GLU A 373 14.28 -15.35 10.26
CA GLU A 373 14.39 -14.09 11.02
C GLU A 373 13.06 -13.63 11.65
N THR A 374 12.59 -14.39 12.63
CA THR A 374 11.44 -13.96 13.47
C THR A 374 11.80 -13.83 14.94
N TYR A 375 13.02 -13.37 15.25
CA TYR A 375 13.40 -12.88 16.58
C TYR A 375 14.54 -11.86 16.49
N GLU A 376 14.20 -10.58 16.32
CA GLU A 376 14.84 -9.44 16.97
C GLU A 376 13.80 -8.39 17.33
#